data_AF-A0A6L5BBA9-F1
#
_entry.id   AF-A0A6L5BBA9-F1
#
_cell.length_a   1.000
_cell.length_b   1.000
_cell.length_c   1.000
_cell.angle_alpha   90.00
_cell.angle_beta   90.00
_cell.angle_gamma   90.00
#
_symmetry.space_group_name_H-M   'P 1'
#
loop_
_entity.id
_entity.type
_entity.pdbx_description
1 polymer ?
#
loop_
_entity_poly.entity_id
_entity_poly.type
_entity_poly.pdbx_seq_one_letter_code
_entity_poly.pdbx_strand_id
1 'polypeptide(L)'
;MGTMLGEEVSYTDHPIFLSSTGFYCNFLRYSVLGWSWSAKATLVGFMAGAAIIVSLQQLKGLLGIVHFTNKMQIVPVLTSVFQRTDEWSWQTIILGASFLLLLLTTRKVSMRNKKLFWVSAVYPLTSVILSTLIVFCLKSKLPMVKTVMIINTIYIFFIVKAVLWRKNYEAALKLWKVDKIDFFTCLCSFFGVLFIAVHLGLAIAVGVSVFKILLHVTRPNTAALGNIPGTHIYQRLRRNRESQRVPYFLLVSIEAPMYFSNSTYLQE
;
A
#
# COMPACT_ATOMS: atom_id res chain seq x y z
N MET A 1 -19.59 -12.07 -3.34
CA MET A 1 -19.80 -10.88 -2.49
C MET A 1 -19.23 -9.61 -3.14
N GLY A 2 -19.57 -9.35 -4.40
CA GLY A 2 -19.01 -8.23 -5.19
C GLY A 2 -20.08 -7.43 -5.94
N THR A 3 -21.34 -7.61 -5.58
CA THR A 3 -22.50 -7.07 -6.29
C THR A 3 -23.22 -5.96 -5.52
N MET A 4 -22.71 -5.50 -4.38
CA MET A 4 -23.35 -4.45 -3.55
C MET A 4 -22.74 -3.05 -3.70
N LEU A 5 -21.96 -2.80 -4.75
CA LEU A 5 -21.38 -1.47 -5.04
C LEU A 5 -22.14 -0.70 -6.14
N GLY A 6 -23.33 -1.16 -6.53
CA GLY A 6 -24.08 -0.63 -7.69
C GLY A 6 -25.47 -0.07 -7.40
N GLU A 7 -26.00 -0.17 -6.19
CA GLU A 7 -27.25 0.49 -5.83
C GLU A 7 -26.94 1.86 -5.23
N GLU A 8 -27.35 2.92 -5.92
CA GLU A 8 -27.44 4.26 -5.34
C GLU A 8 -28.49 4.21 -4.22
N VAL A 9 -28.03 3.98 -2.98
CA VAL A 9 -28.90 4.02 -1.81
C VAL A 9 -29.27 5.48 -1.57
N SER A 10 -30.48 5.85 -1.99
CA SER A 10 -31.08 7.15 -1.72
C SER A 10 -31.04 7.46 -0.22
N TYR A 11 -30.61 8.67 0.15
CA TYR A 11 -30.38 9.11 1.54
C TYR A 11 -31.61 8.94 2.46
N THR A 12 -32.80 8.83 1.90
CA THR A 12 -34.08 8.71 2.62
C THR A 12 -34.39 7.30 3.13
N ASP A 13 -33.84 6.22 2.54
CA ASP A 13 -34.36 4.87 2.79
C ASP A 13 -33.69 4.14 3.97
N HIS A 14 -32.44 4.47 4.34
CA HIS A 14 -31.73 3.81 5.46
C HIS A 14 -30.77 4.71 6.25
N PRO A 15 -31.25 5.65 7.08
CA PRO A 15 -30.39 6.57 7.84
C PRO A 15 -29.49 5.88 8.88
N ILE A 16 -29.91 4.73 9.42
CA ILE A 16 -29.19 4.00 10.47
C ILE A 16 -27.94 3.27 9.91
N PHE A 17 -28.00 2.75 8.68
CA PHE A 17 -26.92 1.96 8.09
C PHE A 17 -25.72 2.83 7.67
N LEU A 18 -26.00 4.04 7.15
CA LEU A 18 -24.99 5.03 6.78
C LEU A 18 -24.31 5.66 8.00
N SER A 19 -25.09 5.95 9.06
CA SER A 19 -24.57 6.43 10.35
C SER A 19 -23.62 5.41 10.99
N SER A 20 -24.03 4.13 11.01
CA SER A 20 -23.22 3.03 11.56
C SER A 20 -21.89 2.91 10.81
N THR A 21 -21.94 2.82 9.49
CA THR A 21 -20.73 2.62 8.64
C THR A 21 -19.79 3.83 8.71
N GLY A 22 -20.34 5.05 8.76
CA GLY A 22 -19.57 6.29 8.96
C GLY A 22 -18.93 6.39 10.34
N PHE A 23 -19.64 5.95 11.39
CA PHE A 23 -19.13 5.90 12.76
C PHE A 23 -17.98 4.89 12.91
N TYR A 24 -18.12 3.67 12.36
CA TYR A 24 -17.04 2.67 12.36
C TYR A 24 -15.79 3.17 11.61
N CYS A 25 -15.97 3.82 10.46
CA CYS A 25 -14.87 4.41 9.69
C CYS A 25 -14.17 5.55 10.43
N ASN A 26 -14.92 6.45 11.07
CA ASN A 26 -14.32 7.54 11.84
C ASN A 26 -13.67 7.04 13.14
N PHE A 27 -14.30 6.09 13.84
CA PHE A 27 -13.74 5.47 15.05
C PHE A 27 -12.39 4.80 14.77
N LEU A 28 -12.32 3.98 13.71
CA LEU A 28 -11.06 3.39 13.23
C LEU A 28 -10.03 4.46 12.85
N ARG A 29 -10.45 5.58 12.26
CA ARG A 29 -9.54 6.67 11.91
C ARG A 29 -8.93 7.37 13.12
N TYR A 30 -9.69 7.54 14.20
CA TYR A 30 -9.21 8.12 15.46
C TYR A 30 -8.30 7.15 16.24
N SER A 31 -8.62 5.86 16.28
CA SER A 31 -7.77 4.85 16.92
C SER A 31 -6.42 4.67 16.21
N VAL A 32 -6.37 4.81 14.88
CA VAL A 32 -5.17 4.60 14.05
C VAL A 32 -4.20 5.79 14.07
N LEU A 33 -4.62 6.98 14.53
CA LEU A 33 -3.73 8.16 14.57
C LEU A 33 -2.50 7.95 15.49
N GLY A 34 -2.62 7.16 16.56
CA GLY A 34 -1.49 6.72 17.40
C GLY A 34 -0.68 5.54 16.84
N TRP A 35 -1.19 4.84 15.82
CA TRP A 35 -0.59 3.62 15.22
C TRP A 35 0.34 3.94 14.05
N SER A 36 0.62 5.21 13.84
CA SER A 36 1.01 5.74 12.55
C SER A 36 2.44 5.41 12.11
N TRP A 37 3.26 4.72 12.90
CA TRP A 37 4.60 4.27 12.46
C TRP A 37 4.62 2.81 12.02
N SER A 38 4.19 1.84 12.84
CA SER A 38 4.11 0.43 12.41
C SER A 38 3.03 0.21 11.33
N ALA A 39 1.92 0.95 11.35
CA ALA A 39 0.91 0.86 10.30
C ALA A 39 1.43 1.33 8.93
N LYS A 40 2.37 2.29 8.89
CA LYS A 40 3.02 2.72 7.63
C LYS A 40 3.80 1.57 6.99
N ALA A 41 4.48 0.75 7.80
CA ALA A 41 5.21 -0.42 7.31
C ALA A 41 4.28 -1.43 6.63
N THR A 42 3.19 -1.79 7.32
CA THR A 42 2.17 -2.71 6.81
C THR A 42 1.51 -2.19 5.52
N LEU A 43 1.15 -0.90 5.49
CA LEU A 43 0.55 -0.28 4.30
C LEU A 43 1.50 -0.29 3.11
N VAL A 44 2.81 -0.07 3.33
CA VAL A 44 3.80 -0.13 2.25
C VAL A 44 3.88 -1.54 1.65
N GLY A 45 3.94 -2.58 2.49
CA GLY A 45 3.93 -3.97 2.02
C GLY A 45 2.65 -4.33 1.27
N PHE A 46 1.50 -3.96 1.83
CA PHE A 46 0.18 -4.17 1.24
C PHE A 46 0.04 -3.53 -0.13
N MET A 47 0.35 -2.23 -0.24
CA MET A 47 0.23 -1.48 -1.49
C MET A 47 1.18 -2.03 -2.57
N ALA A 48 2.37 -2.50 -2.18
CA ALA A 48 3.29 -3.15 -3.11
C ALA A 48 2.72 -4.47 -3.65
N GLY A 49 2.19 -5.34 -2.78
CA GLY A 49 1.57 -6.61 -3.20
C GLY A 49 0.32 -6.39 -4.06
N ALA A 50 -0.55 -5.48 -3.63
CA ALA A 50 -1.76 -5.12 -4.38
C ALA A 50 -1.43 -4.53 -5.76
N ALA A 51 -0.43 -3.65 -5.86
CA ALA A 51 -0.01 -3.10 -7.15
C ALA A 51 0.45 -4.18 -8.14
N ILE A 52 1.15 -5.22 -7.67
CA ILE A 52 1.56 -6.36 -8.52
C ILE A 52 0.34 -7.14 -8.99
N ILE A 53 -0.58 -7.52 -8.08
CA ILE A 53 -1.78 -8.29 -8.44
C ILE A 53 -2.65 -7.51 -9.43
N VAL A 54 -2.86 -6.23 -9.16
CA VAL A 54 -3.64 -5.34 -10.03
C VAL A 54 -2.98 -5.25 -11.41
N SER A 55 -1.66 -5.09 -11.48
CA SER A 55 -0.92 -5.06 -12.75
C SER A 55 -1.08 -6.37 -13.53
N LEU A 56 -0.99 -7.51 -12.86
CA LEU A 56 -1.20 -8.82 -13.49
C LEU A 56 -2.66 -9.03 -13.92
N GLN A 57 -3.62 -8.56 -13.14
CA GLN A 57 -5.04 -8.59 -13.50
C GLN A 57 -5.36 -7.65 -14.68
N GLN A 58 -4.54 -6.61 -14.90
CA GLN A 58 -4.68 -5.75 -16.09
C GLN A 58 -4.15 -6.45 -17.36
N LEU A 59 -3.27 -7.45 -17.23
CA LEU A 59 -2.65 -8.15 -18.36
C LEU A 59 -3.67 -8.85 -19.27
N LYS A 60 -4.78 -9.33 -18.71
CA LYS A 60 -5.88 -9.94 -19.48
C LYS A 60 -6.44 -9.01 -20.55
N GLY A 61 -6.47 -7.71 -20.25
CA GLY A 61 -6.89 -6.66 -21.16
C GLY A 61 -5.92 -6.38 -22.29
N LEU A 62 -4.62 -6.42 -21.98
CA LEU A 62 -3.55 -6.24 -22.96
C LEU A 62 -3.50 -7.43 -23.93
N LEU A 63 -3.69 -8.65 -23.41
CA LEU A 63 -3.65 -9.88 -24.19
C LEU A 63 -4.96 -10.19 -24.93
N GLY A 64 -6.09 -9.57 -24.54
CA GLY A 64 -7.39 -9.81 -25.16
C GLY A 64 -8.09 -11.10 -24.72
N ILE A 65 -7.71 -11.66 -23.57
CA ILE A 65 -8.27 -12.94 -23.07
C ILE A 65 -9.68 -12.71 -22.54
N VAL A 66 -10.66 -13.48 -23.05
CA VAL A 66 -12.08 -13.32 -22.69
C VAL A 66 -12.40 -14.08 -21.40
N HIS A 67 -11.84 -15.28 -21.23
CA HIS A 67 -12.07 -16.12 -20.06
C HIS A 67 -10.92 -16.02 -19.06
N PHE A 68 -11.03 -15.05 -18.14
CA PHE A 68 -10.01 -14.82 -17.13
C PHE A 68 -10.46 -15.23 -15.72
N THR A 69 -9.52 -15.66 -14.89
CA THR A 69 -9.80 -16.03 -13.50
C THR A 69 -10.25 -14.83 -12.65
N ASN A 70 -11.28 -15.03 -11.84
CA ASN A 70 -11.74 -14.04 -10.87
C ASN A 70 -10.95 -14.08 -9.55
N LYS A 71 -10.00 -15.03 -9.40
CA LYS A 71 -9.19 -15.15 -8.19
C LYS A 71 -8.13 -14.05 -8.14
N MET A 72 -8.09 -13.30 -7.03
CA MET A 72 -7.12 -12.22 -6.77
C MET A 72 -5.84 -12.75 -6.10
N GLN A 73 -5.21 -13.75 -6.71
CA GLN A 73 -3.96 -14.36 -6.24
C GLN A 73 -3.00 -14.48 -7.42
N ILE A 74 -1.69 -14.43 -7.15
CA ILE A 74 -0.68 -14.45 -8.23
C ILE A 74 -0.67 -15.77 -9.01
N VAL A 75 -0.79 -16.90 -8.31
CA VAL A 75 -0.72 -18.26 -8.91
C VAL A 75 -1.82 -18.48 -9.95
N PRO A 76 -3.13 -18.39 -9.62
CA PRO A 76 -4.18 -18.62 -10.62
C PRO A 76 -4.15 -17.60 -11.76
N VAL A 77 -3.71 -16.37 -11.48
CA VAL A 77 -3.57 -15.31 -12.50
C VAL A 77 -2.49 -15.67 -13.51
N LEU A 78 -1.28 -16.04 -13.06
CA LEU A 78 -0.20 -16.48 -13.95
C LEU A 78 -0.58 -17.74 -14.71
N THR A 79 -1.15 -18.74 -14.04
CA THR A 79 -1.61 -19.98 -14.69
C THR A 79 -2.63 -19.68 -15.79
N SER A 80 -3.56 -18.74 -15.57
CA SER A 80 -4.55 -18.35 -16.58
C SER A 80 -3.92 -17.67 -17.80
N VAL A 81 -2.86 -16.89 -17.60
CA VAL A 81 -2.14 -16.22 -18.70
C VAL A 81 -1.41 -17.22 -19.59
N PHE A 82 -0.75 -18.23 -18.99
CA PHE A 82 0.02 -19.23 -19.74
C PHE A 82 -0.83 -20.37 -20.32
N GLN A 83 -1.95 -20.74 -19.71
CA GLN A 83 -2.81 -21.80 -20.23
C GLN A 83 -3.77 -21.32 -21.35
N ARG A 84 -4.02 -20.01 -21.45
CA ARG A 84 -4.94 -19.41 -22.44
C ARG A 84 -4.17 -18.59 -23.48
N THR A 85 -3.00 -19.07 -23.91
CA THR A 85 -2.20 -18.44 -24.96
C THR A 85 -2.90 -18.42 -26.32
N ASP A 86 -3.81 -19.37 -26.56
CA ASP A 86 -4.50 -19.52 -27.85
C ASP A 86 -5.58 -18.45 -28.07
N GLU A 87 -6.05 -17.79 -27.01
CA GLU A 87 -7.02 -16.68 -27.08
C GLU A 87 -6.35 -15.31 -27.32
N TRP A 88 -5.02 -15.27 -27.48
CA TRP A 88 -4.29 -14.01 -27.59
C TRP A 88 -4.57 -13.32 -28.92
N SER A 89 -5.04 -12.07 -28.85
CA SER A 89 -5.23 -11.23 -30.03
C SER A 89 -4.00 -10.35 -30.23
N TRP A 90 -3.25 -10.60 -31.30
CA TRP A 90 -2.06 -9.80 -31.62
C TRP A 90 -2.41 -8.30 -31.83
N GLN A 91 -3.61 -8.02 -32.35
CA GLN A 91 -4.09 -6.66 -32.58
C GLN A 91 -4.19 -5.87 -31.27
N THR A 92 -4.69 -6.49 -30.21
CA THR A 92 -4.89 -5.85 -28.90
C THR A 92 -3.57 -5.66 -28.18
N ILE A 93 -2.66 -6.64 -28.33
CA ILE A 93 -1.32 -6.60 -27.77
C ILE A 93 -0.53 -5.44 -28.37
N ILE A 94 -0.52 -5.30 -29.70
CA ILE A 94 0.21 -4.20 -30.36
C ILE A 94 -0.39 -2.85 -29.99
N LEU A 95 -1.72 -2.74 -30.00
CA LEU A 95 -2.39 -1.51 -29.64
C LEU A 95 -2.05 -1.11 -28.20
N GLY A 96 -2.22 -2.02 -27.24
CA GLY A 96 -1.92 -1.76 -25.83
C GLY A 96 -0.43 -1.51 -25.57
N ALA A 97 0.47 -2.22 -26.26
CA ALA A 97 1.92 -1.98 -26.17
C ALA A 97 2.29 -0.58 -26.69
N SER A 98 1.69 -0.12 -27.79
CA SER A 98 1.93 1.22 -28.34
C SER A 98 1.51 2.33 -27.37
N PHE A 99 0.33 2.21 -26.76
CA PHE A 99 -0.14 3.15 -25.74
C PHE A 99 0.72 3.11 -24.47
N LEU A 100 1.11 1.92 -24.02
CA LEU A 100 1.98 1.76 -22.86
C LEU A 100 3.36 2.38 -23.10
N LEU A 101 3.94 2.20 -24.29
CA LEU A 101 5.19 2.85 -24.69
C LEU A 101 5.07 4.37 -24.66
N LEU A 102 4.02 4.93 -25.27
CA LEU A 102 3.77 6.38 -25.30
C LEU A 102 3.55 6.97 -23.90
N LEU A 103 2.90 6.24 -22.99
CA LEU A 103 2.75 6.65 -21.59
C LEU A 103 4.08 6.69 -20.86
N LEU A 104 4.90 5.66 -21.03
CA LEU A 104 6.20 5.58 -20.37
C LEU A 104 7.13 6.68 -20.88
N THR A 105 7.11 7.01 -22.19
CA THR A 105 7.86 8.16 -22.72
C THR A 105 7.31 9.49 -22.21
N THR A 106 5.99 9.69 -22.22
CA THR A 106 5.37 10.92 -21.68
C THR A 106 5.76 11.14 -20.23
N ARG A 107 5.77 10.06 -19.42
CA ARG A 107 6.20 10.13 -18.03
C ARG A 107 7.69 10.41 -17.89
N LYS A 108 8.55 9.78 -18.71
CA LYS A 108 10.00 10.04 -18.71
C LYS A 108 10.29 11.50 -19.04
N VAL A 109 9.53 12.09 -19.96
CA VAL A 109 9.60 13.51 -20.31
C VAL A 109 9.10 14.40 -19.16
N SER A 110 7.96 14.06 -18.53
CA SER A 110 7.41 14.79 -17.37
C SER A 110 8.37 14.81 -16.18
N MET A 111 9.05 13.70 -15.89
CA MET A 111 10.05 13.63 -14.82
C MET A 111 11.33 14.39 -15.14
N ARG A 112 11.66 14.57 -16.43
CA ARG A 112 12.84 15.34 -16.88
C ARG A 112 12.57 16.85 -16.88
N ASN A 113 11.35 17.28 -17.23
CA ASN A 113 10.97 18.69 -17.31
C ASN A 113 9.71 18.99 -16.47
N LYS A 114 9.88 19.70 -15.34
CA LYS A 114 8.79 20.08 -14.43
C LYS A 114 7.69 20.93 -15.10
N LYS A 115 8.01 21.71 -16.14
CA LYS A 115 7.03 22.48 -16.92
C LYS A 115 6.08 21.60 -17.75
N LEU A 116 6.50 20.39 -18.12
CA LEU A 116 5.72 19.42 -18.90
C LEU A 116 4.97 18.40 -18.02
N PHE A 117 4.88 18.64 -16.70
CA PHE A 117 4.18 17.75 -15.78
C PHE A 117 2.71 17.54 -16.16
N TRP A 118 2.04 18.59 -16.62
CA TRP A 118 0.64 18.58 -17.07
C TRP A 118 0.37 17.57 -18.18
N VAL A 119 1.35 17.34 -19.07
CA VAL A 119 1.20 16.37 -20.17
C VAL A 119 0.97 14.97 -19.63
N SER A 120 1.67 14.57 -18.56
CA SER A 120 1.46 13.26 -17.95
C SER A 120 0.12 13.12 -17.22
N ALA A 121 -0.48 14.22 -16.78
CA ALA A 121 -1.79 14.22 -16.12
C ALA A 121 -2.94 14.19 -17.13
N VAL A 122 -2.78 14.87 -18.27
CA VAL A 122 -3.79 14.98 -19.33
C VAL A 122 -3.76 13.76 -20.27
N TYR A 123 -2.61 13.09 -20.40
CA TYR A 123 -2.42 11.98 -21.34
C TYR A 123 -3.46 10.84 -21.23
N PRO A 124 -3.82 10.32 -20.03
CA PRO A 124 -4.83 9.26 -19.92
C PRO A 124 -6.17 9.67 -20.54
N LEU A 125 -6.61 10.91 -20.30
CA LEU A 125 -7.85 11.45 -20.88
C LEU A 125 -7.76 11.57 -22.41
N THR A 126 -6.65 12.09 -22.93
CA THR A 126 -6.45 12.19 -24.39
C THR A 126 -6.38 10.82 -25.07
N SER A 127 -5.86 9.80 -24.37
CA SER A 127 -5.83 8.44 -24.90
C SER A 127 -7.24 7.84 -25.01
N VAL A 128 -8.14 8.14 -24.06
CA VAL A 128 -9.57 7.74 -24.11
C VAL A 128 -10.24 8.36 -25.33
N ILE A 129 -10.06 9.66 -25.51
CA ILE A 129 -10.70 10.44 -26.57
C ILE A 129 -10.20 9.97 -27.93
N LEU A 130 -8.88 9.79 -28.09
CA LEU A 130 -8.27 9.29 -29.32
C LEU A 130 -8.71 7.86 -29.63
N SER A 131 -8.74 6.98 -28.62
CA SER A 131 -9.24 5.60 -28.76
C SER A 131 -10.70 5.58 -29.22
N THR A 132 -11.56 6.41 -28.59
CA THR A 132 -12.98 6.52 -28.95
C THR A 132 -13.17 7.07 -30.37
N LEU A 133 -12.38 8.06 -30.77
CA LEU A 133 -12.36 8.59 -32.14
C LEU A 133 -11.93 7.53 -33.16
N ILE A 134 -10.90 6.74 -32.85
CA ILE A 134 -10.43 5.65 -33.71
C ILE A 134 -11.53 4.59 -33.87
N VAL A 135 -12.22 4.19 -32.78
CA VAL A 135 -13.37 3.26 -32.84
C VAL A 135 -14.52 3.84 -33.68
N PHE A 136 -14.80 5.13 -33.53
CA PHE A 136 -15.84 5.80 -34.30
C PHE A 136 -15.50 5.89 -35.80
N CYS A 137 -14.23 6.14 -36.13
CA CYS A 137 -13.74 6.17 -37.52
C CYS A 137 -13.71 4.76 -38.14
N LEU A 138 -13.38 3.73 -37.35
CA LEU A 138 -13.38 2.31 -37.76
C LEU A 138 -14.77 1.64 -37.73
N LYS A 139 -15.85 2.38 -37.39
CA LYS A 139 -17.21 1.89 -37.15
C LYS A 139 -17.91 1.22 -38.35
N SER A 140 -17.20 0.97 -39.45
CA SER A 140 -17.76 0.29 -40.62
C SER A 140 -17.59 -1.25 -40.64
N LYS A 141 -16.66 -1.90 -39.91
CA LYS A 141 -16.41 -3.36 -40.16
C LYS A 141 -16.18 -4.37 -39.02
N LEU A 142 -15.97 -4.03 -37.74
CA LEU A 142 -15.65 -5.07 -36.73
C LEU A 142 -16.27 -4.82 -35.32
N PRO A 143 -17.29 -5.59 -34.89
CA PRO A 143 -17.92 -5.45 -33.57
C PRO A 143 -17.01 -5.88 -32.40
N MET A 144 -16.03 -6.77 -32.63
CA MET A 144 -15.08 -7.20 -31.60
C MET A 144 -14.12 -6.09 -31.12
N VAL A 145 -13.87 -5.07 -31.95
CA VAL A 145 -12.88 -4.02 -31.65
C VAL A 145 -13.43 -3.00 -30.63
N LYS A 146 -14.75 -2.83 -30.55
CA LYS A 146 -15.42 -1.85 -29.66
C LYS A 146 -15.24 -2.18 -28.18
N THR A 147 -15.44 -3.44 -27.80
CA THR A 147 -15.35 -3.87 -26.39
C THR A 147 -13.90 -3.82 -25.91
N VAL A 148 -12.93 -4.18 -26.76
CA VAL A 148 -11.53 -4.23 -26.33
C VAL A 148 -10.91 -2.84 -26.11
N MET A 149 -11.28 -1.82 -26.90
CA MET A 149 -10.72 -0.47 -26.76
C MET A 149 -11.17 0.28 -25.49
N ILE A 150 -12.43 0.10 -25.07
CA ILE A 150 -12.95 0.73 -23.83
C ILE A 150 -12.22 0.15 -22.61
N ILE A 151 -11.99 -1.16 -22.58
CA ILE A 151 -11.39 -1.82 -21.43
C ILE A 151 -9.87 -1.49 -21.36
N ASN A 152 -9.16 -1.41 -22.50
CA ASN A 152 -7.73 -0.98 -22.58
C ASN A 152 -7.44 0.37 -21.92
N THR A 153 -8.43 1.26 -21.93
CA THR A 153 -8.29 2.61 -21.39
C THR A 153 -8.31 2.64 -19.86
N ILE A 154 -9.13 1.81 -19.22
CA ILE A 154 -9.14 1.63 -17.76
C ILE A 154 -7.84 0.94 -17.30
N TYR A 155 -7.35 -0.01 -18.09
CA TYR A 155 -6.09 -0.74 -17.83
C TYR A 155 -4.88 0.18 -17.78
N ILE A 156 -4.80 1.13 -18.71
CA ILE A 156 -3.75 2.16 -18.79
C ILE A 156 -3.71 3.02 -17.52
N PHE A 157 -4.86 3.49 -17.04
CA PHE A 157 -4.94 4.32 -15.83
C PHE A 157 -4.42 3.56 -14.59
N PHE A 158 -4.83 2.30 -14.46
CA PHE A 158 -4.39 1.44 -13.35
C PHE A 158 -2.90 1.08 -13.42
N ILE A 159 -2.37 0.79 -14.62
CA ILE A 159 -0.94 0.54 -14.83
C ILE A 159 -0.12 1.79 -14.48
N VAL A 160 -0.57 2.98 -14.85
CA VAL A 160 0.13 4.23 -14.49
C VAL A 160 0.18 4.41 -12.97
N LYS A 161 -0.92 4.16 -12.25
CA LYS A 161 -0.97 4.16 -10.77
C LYS A 161 -0.04 3.11 -10.17
N ALA A 162 0.00 1.89 -10.71
CA ALA A 162 0.94 0.86 -10.26
C ALA A 162 2.40 1.26 -10.51
N VAL A 163 2.72 1.89 -11.65
CA VAL A 163 4.07 2.41 -11.92
C VAL A 163 4.40 3.64 -11.06
N LEU A 164 3.40 4.40 -10.60
CA LEU A 164 3.58 5.48 -9.59
C LEU A 164 4.01 4.93 -8.22
N TRP A 165 3.63 3.70 -7.88
CA TRP A 165 4.08 3.04 -6.65
C TRP A 165 5.61 2.90 -6.55
N ARG A 166 6.32 2.85 -7.70
CA ARG A 166 7.78 2.65 -7.76
C ARG A 166 8.56 3.55 -6.81
N LYS A 167 8.05 4.72 -6.40
CA LYS A 167 8.74 5.63 -5.46
C LYS A 167 8.86 5.10 -4.01
N ASN A 168 8.08 4.10 -3.59
CA ASN A 168 8.06 3.64 -2.20
C ASN A 168 9.05 2.50 -1.86
N TYR A 169 9.85 2.03 -2.83
CA TYR A 169 10.90 1.01 -2.57
C TYR A 169 11.98 1.51 -1.61
N GLU A 170 12.33 2.79 -1.70
CA GLU A 170 13.36 3.42 -0.89
C GLU A 170 12.93 3.49 0.59
N ALA A 171 11.62 3.65 0.84
CA ALA A 171 11.05 3.57 2.17
C ALA A 171 11.20 2.17 2.78
N ALA A 172 10.97 1.11 2.00
CA ALA A 172 11.13 -0.27 2.47
C ALA A 172 12.60 -0.61 2.82
N LEU A 173 13.57 -0.13 2.03
CA LEU A 173 15.00 -0.30 2.32
C LEU A 173 15.43 0.47 3.56
N LYS A 174 14.89 1.68 3.77
CA LYS A 174 15.15 2.47 4.97
C LYS A 174 14.59 1.78 6.22
N LEU A 175 13.43 1.13 6.12
CA LEU A 175 12.83 0.37 7.23
C LEU A 175 13.75 -0.73 7.76
N TRP A 176 14.44 -1.47 6.89
CA TRP A 176 15.37 -2.53 7.30
C TRP A 176 16.48 -2.04 8.25
N LYS A 177 16.95 -0.80 8.06
CA LYS A 177 17.99 -0.19 8.91
C LYS A 177 17.45 0.37 10.23
N VAL A 178 16.15 0.63 10.32
CA VAL A 178 15.52 1.26 11.49
C VAL A 178 14.95 0.20 12.44
N ASP A 179 14.08 -0.68 11.95
CA ASP A 179 13.39 -1.68 12.77
C ASP A 179 13.14 -2.96 11.97
N LYS A 180 13.77 -4.05 12.39
CA LYS A 180 13.67 -5.36 11.73
C LYS A 180 12.27 -5.97 11.85
N ILE A 181 11.54 -5.68 12.93
CA ILE A 181 10.19 -6.24 13.15
C ILE A 181 9.17 -5.53 12.25
N ASP A 182 9.31 -4.22 12.06
CA ASP A 182 8.45 -3.48 11.11
C ASP A 182 8.73 -3.93 9.67
N PHE A 183 9.99 -4.22 9.33
CA PHE A 183 10.31 -4.80 8.03
C PHE A 183 9.70 -6.19 7.83
N PHE A 184 9.76 -7.06 8.84
CA PHE A 184 9.12 -8.38 8.77
C PHE A 184 7.61 -8.26 8.61
N THR A 185 6.98 -7.33 9.32
CA THR A 185 5.53 -7.03 9.20
C THR A 185 5.17 -6.58 7.78
N CYS A 186 6.00 -5.72 7.17
CA CYS A 186 5.88 -5.30 5.78
C CYS A 186 5.98 -6.49 4.80
N LEU A 187 6.96 -7.39 5.00
CA LEU A 187 7.12 -8.60 4.19
C LEU A 187 5.94 -9.55 4.33
N CYS A 188 5.46 -9.79 5.54
CA CYS A 188 4.28 -10.62 5.80
C CYS A 188 3.05 -10.07 5.06
N SER A 189 2.86 -8.76 5.08
CA SER A 189 1.77 -8.12 4.33
C SER A 189 1.94 -8.32 2.82
N PHE A 190 3.14 -8.08 2.30
CA PHE A 190 3.45 -8.23 0.87
C PHE A 190 3.18 -9.66 0.37
N PHE A 191 3.75 -10.67 1.04
CA PHE A 191 3.60 -12.07 0.63
C PHE A 191 2.21 -12.63 0.93
N GLY A 192 1.60 -12.24 2.05
CA GLY A 192 0.23 -12.65 2.39
C GLY A 192 -0.78 -12.18 1.36
N VAL A 193 -0.64 -10.94 0.88
CA VAL A 193 -1.48 -10.39 -0.20
C VAL A 193 -1.25 -11.13 -1.52
N LEU A 194 0.00 -11.45 -1.87
CA LEU A 194 0.34 -12.11 -3.13
C LEU A 194 -0.16 -13.56 -3.24
N PHE A 195 0.01 -14.36 -2.18
CA PHE A 195 -0.20 -15.80 -2.22
C PHE A 195 -1.50 -16.27 -1.60
N ILE A 196 -1.94 -15.66 -0.49
CA ILE A 196 -3.06 -16.16 0.30
C ILE A 196 -4.34 -15.44 -0.11
N ALA A 197 -4.52 -14.21 0.34
CA ALA A 197 -5.64 -13.37 -0.03
C ALA A 197 -5.36 -11.96 0.49
N VAL A 198 -5.92 -10.97 -0.20
CA VAL A 198 -5.75 -9.55 0.16
C VAL A 198 -6.17 -9.27 1.62
N HIS A 199 -7.31 -9.82 2.06
CA HIS A 199 -7.84 -9.61 3.40
C HIS A 199 -7.08 -10.41 4.48
N LEU A 200 -6.68 -11.65 4.18
CA LEU A 200 -5.91 -12.49 5.12
C LEU A 200 -4.48 -11.96 5.30
N GLY A 201 -3.81 -11.55 4.22
CA GLY A 201 -2.48 -10.96 4.29
C GLY A 201 -2.43 -9.67 5.10
N LEU A 202 -3.48 -8.84 4.99
CA LEU A 202 -3.62 -7.66 5.83
C LEU A 202 -3.88 -8.02 7.30
N ALA A 203 -4.78 -8.98 7.57
CA ALA A 203 -5.10 -9.41 8.94
C ALA A 203 -3.87 -9.95 9.68
N ILE A 204 -3.05 -10.78 9.03
CA ILE A 204 -1.80 -11.32 9.60
C ILE A 204 -0.82 -10.18 9.94
N ALA A 205 -0.63 -9.23 9.01
CA ALA A 205 0.30 -8.13 9.23
C ALA A 205 -0.17 -7.17 10.33
N VAL A 206 -1.47 -6.89 10.42
CA VAL A 206 -2.04 -6.13 11.55
C VAL A 206 -1.84 -6.89 12.86
N GLY A 207 -2.06 -8.21 12.89
CA GLY A 207 -1.82 -9.05 14.06
C GLY A 207 -0.37 -8.98 14.57
N VAL A 208 0.61 -9.09 13.67
CA VAL A 208 2.04 -8.97 14.01
C VAL A 208 2.37 -7.56 14.54
N SER A 209 1.81 -6.51 13.93
CA SER A 209 1.99 -5.14 14.40
C SER A 209 1.43 -4.92 15.80
N VAL A 210 0.23 -5.46 16.08
CA VAL A 210 -0.40 -5.37 17.41
C VAL A 210 0.44 -6.13 18.44
N PHE A 211 0.90 -7.33 18.09
CA PHE A 211 1.75 -8.12 18.97
C PHE A 211 3.06 -7.41 19.30
N LYS A 212 3.71 -6.76 18.33
CA LYS A 212 4.89 -5.92 18.56
C LYS A 212 4.60 -4.78 19.54
N ILE A 213 3.48 -4.08 19.36
CA ILE A 213 3.08 -2.98 20.25
C ILE A 213 2.89 -3.50 21.67
N LEU A 214 2.23 -4.65 21.82
CA LEU A 214 2.05 -5.29 23.11
C LEU A 214 3.40 -5.59 23.79
N LEU A 215 4.36 -6.16 23.05
CA LEU A 215 5.70 -6.42 23.57
C LEU A 215 6.43 -5.14 24.00
N HIS A 216 6.29 -4.05 23.24
CA HIS A 216 6.92 -2.79 23.58
C HIS A 216 6.31 -2.14 24.82
N VAL A 217 4.99 -2.25 25.00
CA VAL A 217 4.29 -1.77 26.20
C VAL A 217 4.68 -2.60 27.44
N THR A 218 4.95 -3.89 27.28
CA THR A 218 5.39 -4.77 28.39
C THR A 218 6.87 -4.65 28.77
N ARG A 219 7.71 -4.01 27.93
CA ARG A 219 9.15 -3.83 28.19
C ARG A 219 9.58 -2.39 27.88
N PRO A 220 9.26 -1.45 28.78
CA PRO A 220 9.58 -0.04 28.60
C PRO A 220 11.09 0.15 28.72
N ASN A 221 11.59 1.17 28.02
CA ASN A 221 13.01 1.49 28.06
C ASN A 221 13.34 2.19 29.39
N THR A 222 13.95 1.46 30.32
CA THR A 222 14.46 2.01 31.58
C THR A 222 15.84 2.61 31.36
N ALA A 223 16.07 3.85 31.81
CA ALA A 223 17.37 4.49 31.67
C ALA A 223 17.93 4.97 33.02
N ALA A 224 19.16 4.56 33.34
CA ALA A 224 19.88 5.09 34.48
C ALA A 224 20.40 6.51 34.19
N LEU A 225 20.11 7.44 35.10
CA LEU A 225 20.49 8.84 35.05
C LEU A 225 21.79 9.08 35.86
N GLY A 226 22.64 9.96 35.35
CA GLY A 226 23.81 10.49 36.05
C GLY A 226 23.80 12.01 36.04
N ASN A 227 24.50 12.62 36.99
CA ASN A 227 24.63 14.08 37.07
C ASN A 227 25.82 14.55 36.23
N ILE A 228 25.68 15.70 35.57
CA ILE A 228 26.79 16.36 34.87
C ILE A 228 27.51 17.28 35.88
N PRO A 229 28.82 17.12 36.10
CA PRO A 229 29.55 17.87 37.13
C PRO A 229 29.45 19.39 36.87
N GLY A 230 29.14 20.15 37.92
CA GLY A 230 28.97 21.61 37.85
C GLY A 230 27.59 22.11 37.39
N THR A 231 26.63 21.20 37.12
CA THR A 231 25.24 21.58 36.79
C THR A 231 24.22 20.76 37.58
N HIS A 232 22.96 21.19 37.56
CA HIS A 232 21.82 20.44 38.13
C HIS A 232 21.10 19.55 37.09
N ILE A 233 21.77 19.21 35.99
CA ILE A 233 21.17 18.51 34.85
C ILE A 233 21.48 17.01 34.95
N TYR A 234 20.43 16.20 35.01
CA TYR A 234 20.53 14.73 34.98
C TYR A 234 20.34 14.21 33.55
N GLN A 235 21.28 13.39 33.07
CA GLN A 235 21.23 12.82 31.74
C GLN A 235 21.59 11.32 31.75
N ARG A 236 21.18 10.58 30.72
CA ARG A 236 21.46 9.14 30.63
C ARG A 236 22.96 8.88 30.57
N LEU A 237 23.45 8.06 31.50
CA LEU A 237 24.86 7.62 31.58
C LEU A 237 25.35 6.97 30.27
N ARG A 238 24.47 6.31 29.53
CA ARG A 238 24.81 5.61 28.29
C ARG A 238 24.99 6.55 27.09
N ARG A 239 24.46 7.78 27.15
CA ARG A 239 24.46 8.73 26.02
C ARG A 239 25.53 9.81 26.16
N ASN A 240 25.88 10.20 27.38
CA ASN A 240 26.88 11.23 27.62
C ASN A 240 28.01 10.70 28.52
N ARG A 241 29.26 10.81 28.05
CA ARG A 241 30.44 10.23 28.72
C ARG A 241 30.87 11.00 29.98
N GLU A 242 30.42 12.25 30.11
CA GLU A 242 30.77 13.14 31.23
C GLU A 242 29.82 13.05 32.43
N SER A 243 28.71 12.31 32.32
CA SER A 243 27.78 12.13 33.43
C SER A 243 28.34 11.14 34.47
N GLN A 244 28.51 11.60 35.71
CA GLN A 244 28.94 10.77 36.83
C GLN A 244 27.74 10.23 37.61
N ARG A 245 27.89 9.03 38.16
CA ARG A 245 26.90 8.44 39.06
C ARG A 245 26.93 9.19 40.39
N VAL A 246 25.76 9.46 40.96
CA VAL A 246 25.67 10.00 42.31
C VAL A 246 26.09 8.90 43.28
N PRO A 247 27.07 9.13 44.18
CA PRO A 247 27.46 8.16 45.18
C PRO A 247 26.25 7.76 46.03
N TYR A 248 26.07 6.47 46.30
CA TYR A 248 24.99 5.88 47.11
C TYR A 248 23.56 5.94 46.56
N PHE A 249 23.28 6.63 45.46
CA PHE A 249 21.92 6.73 44.88
C PHE A 249 21.89 6.27 43.41
N LEU A 250 20.90 5.44 43.05
CA LEU A 250 20.61 5.07 41.66
C LEU A 250 19.33 5.77 41.21
N LEU A 251 19.46 6.77 40.32
CA LEU A 251 18.31 7.41 39.69
C LEU A 251 17.96 6.67 38.40
N VAL A 252 16.74 6.16 38.33
CA VAL A 252 16.19 5.49 37.14
C VAL A 252 15.04 6.33 36.60
N SER A 253 15.11 6.68 35.32
CA SER A 253 13.98 7.26 34.60
C SER A 253 13.23 6.15 33.87
N ILE A 254 11.94 6.01 34.18
CA ILE A 254 11.01 5.15 33.46
C ILE A 254 10.35 6.02 32.40
N GLU A 255 10.75 5.87 31.14
CA GLU A 255 10.20 6.63 30.01
C GLU A 255 8.95 5.92 29.43
N ALA A 256 8.03 5.50 30.28
CA ALA A 256 6.77 4.89 29.87
C ALA A 256 5.64 5.13 30.89
N PRO A 257 4.39 5.28 30.43
CA PRO A 257 3.23 5.28 31.30
C PRO A 257 3.09 3.93 32.03
N MET A 258 2.68 3.98 33.30
CA MET A 258 2.49 2.80 34.13
C MET A 258 1.11 2.17 33.84
N TYR A 259 1.13 0.96 33.29
CA TYR A 259 -0.06 0.13 33.05
C TYR A 259 -0.01 -1.15 33.88
N PHE A 260 -1.18 -1.76 34.12
CA PHE A 260 -1.27 -3.07 34.78
C PHE A 260 -0.41 -4.13 34.08
N SER A 261 -0.37 -4.14 32.74
CA SER A 261 0.43 -5.09 31.97
C SER A 261 1.95 -4.96 32.16
N ASN A 262 2.42 -3.88 32.78
CA ASN A 262 3.84 -3.55 32.90
C ASN A 262 4.30 -3.44 34.37
N SER A 263 3.37 -3.56 35.33
CA SER A 263 3.66 -3.38 36.76
C SER A 263 4.62 -4.45 37.28
N THR A 264 4.45 -5.71 36.87
CA THR A 264 5.33 -6.81 37.27
C THR A 264 6.76 -6.57 36.81
N TYR A 265 6.96 -6.11 35.57
CA TYR A 265 8.27 -5.81 35.02
C TYR A 265 8.93 -4.58 35.64
N LEU A 266 8.14 -3.58 36.07
CA LEU A 266 8.67 -2.39 36.75
C LEU A 266 8.99 -2.64 38.23
N GLN A 267 8.43 -3.70 38.81
CA GLN A 267 8.67 -4.09 40.20
C GLN A 267 9.93 -4.95 40.36
N GLU A 268 10.32 -5.70 39.32
CA GLU A 268 11.57 -6.44 39.21
C GLU A 268 12.78 -5.54 38.90
#